data_AF-A0A2Z5K196-F1
#
_entry.id   AF-A0A2Z5K196-F1
#
_cell.length_a   1.000
_cell.length_b   1.000
_cell.length_c   1.000
_cell.angle_alpha   90.00
_cell.angle_beta   90.00
_cell.angle_gamma   90.00
#
_symmetry.space_group_name_H-M   'P 1'
#
loop_
_entity.id
_entity.type
_entity.pdbx_description
1 polymer ?
#
loop_
_entity_poly.entity_id
_entity_poly.type
_entity_poly.pdbx_seq_one_letter_code
_entity_poly.pdbx_strand_id
1 'polypeptide(L)'
;MLRHTRGRAYDELAWLAERGPLRTRGARPVVRDIGYFEPRPGAIEAFARIGAGDQLRAMAFRLELGQDLRWRCTAVELGGPRPPRAEAD
;
A
#
# COMPACT_ATOMS: atom_id res chain seq x y z
N MET A 1 -18.73 -15.34 -7.77
CA MET A 1 -18.43 -14.86 -6.39
C MET A 1 -17.13 -15.51 -5.93
N LEU A 2 -16.00 -14.83 -6.08
CA LEU A 2 -14.67 -15.39 -5.74
C LEU A 2 -14.38 -15.16 -4.24
N ARG A 3 -14.58 -16.22 -3.46
CA ARG A 3 -14.30 -16.28 -2.03
C ARG A 3 -12.78 -16.39 -1.84
N HIS A 4 -12.17 -15.33 -1.32
CA HIS A 4 -10.97 -15.33 -0.48
C HIS A 4 -9.84 -16.32 -0.84
N THR A 5 -8.99 -15.96 -1.80
CA THR A 5 -7.54 -16.22 -1.64
C THR A 5 -6.92 -14.97 -1.04
N ARG A 6 -7.30 -14.65 0.21
CA ARG A 6 -6.52 -13.72 1.03
C ARG A 6 -5.24 -14.45 1.42
N GLY A 7 -4.25 -14.42 0.53
CA GLY A 7 -2.89 -14.79 0.90
C GLY A 7 -2.38 -13.75 1.90
N ARG A 8 -1.62 -14.18 2.93
CA ARG A 8 -1.00 -13.30 3.94
C ARG A 8 -0.42 -12.01 3.37
N ALA A 9 0.12 -12.09 2.14
CA ALA A 9 0.63 -10.96 1.38
C ALA A 9 -0.30 -9.74 1.34
N TYR A 10 -1.60 -9.96 1.13
CA TYR A 10 -2.58 -8.86 1.03
C TYR A 10 -3.13 -8.47 2.40
N ASP A 11 -3.13 -9.38 3.37
CA ASP A 11 -3.65 -9.12 4.71
C ASP A 11 -2.78 -8.11 5.47
N GLU A 12 -1.45 -8.14 5.28
CA GLU A 12 -0.56 -7.12 5.86
C GLU A 12 -0.82 -5.73 5.26
N LEU A 13 -1.05 -5.65 3.94
CA LEU A 13 -1.41 -4.40 3.26
C LEU A 13 -2.78 -3.88 3.73
N ALA A 14 -3.76 -4.77 3.86
CA ALA A 14 -5.08 -4.45 4.39
C ALA A 14 -5.00 -3.97 5.85
N TRP A 15 -4.18 -4.60 6.69
CA TRP A 15 -3.95 -4.18 8.06
C TRP A 15 -3.30 -2.79 8.14
N LEU A 16 -2.30 -2.50 7.29
CA LEU A 16 -1.68 -1.17 7.21
C LEU A 16 -2.66 -0.09 6.75
N ALA A 17 -3.56 -0.44 5.82
CA ALA A 17 -4.63 0.44 5.34
C ALA A 17 -5.69 0.74 6.42
N GLU A 18 -6.12 -0.29 7.15
CA GLU A 18 -7.23 -0.20 8.12
C GLU A 18 -6.78 0.36 9.48
N ARG A 19 -5.58 0.01 9.94
CA ARG A 19 -5.11 0.28 11.31
C ARG A 19 -3.82 1.10 11.39
N GLY A 20 -3.14 1.29 10.28
CA GLY A 20 -1.84 1.95 10.20
C GLY A 20 -1.88 3.42 9.73
N PRO A 21 -0.73 3.96 9.32
CA PRO A 21 -0.58 5.37 8.93
C PRO A 21 -1.19 5.69 7.57
N LEU A 22 -2.05 4.83 7.01
CA LEU A 22 -2.93 5.13 5.88
C LEU A 22 -4.37 5.41 6.33
N ARG A 23 -4.70 5.18 7.61
CA ARG A 23 -6.04 5.44 8.14
C ARG A 23 -6.41 6.92 7.99
N THR A 24 -7.59 7.16 7.41
CA THR A 24 -8.18 8.48 7.22
C THR A 24 -9.25 8.70 8.29
N ARG A 25 -9.37 9.91 8.84
CA ARG A 25 -10.48 10.27 9.74
C ARG A 25 -11.39 11.24 8.98
N GLY A 26 -12.67 10.91 8.86
CA GLY A 26 -13.67 11.76 8.20
C GLY A 26 -13.82 11.50 6.70
N ALA A 27 -12.80 11.80 5.89
CA ALA A 27 -12.91 11.65 4.43
C ALA A 27 -12.79 10.20 3.99
N ARG A 28 -13.71 9.77 3.11
CA ARG A 28 -13.69 8.43 2.51
C ARG A 28 -12.45 8.28 1.63
N PRO A 29 -11.59 7.28 1.88
CA PRO A 29 -10.40 7.06 1.06
C PRO A 29 -10.79 6.63 -0.36
N VAL A 30 -10.08 7.16 -1.35
CA VAL A 30 -10.23 6.81 -2.77
C VAL A 30 -8.86 6.50 -3.37
N VAL A 31 -8.79 5.46 -4.20
CA VAL A 31 -7.59 5.15 -4.98
C VAL A 31 -7.48 6.20 -6.09
N ARG A 32 -6.39 6.97 -6.08
CA ARG A 32 -6.11 8.02 -7.06
C ARG A 32 -5.24 7.53 -8.21
N ASP A 33 -4.33 6.63 -7.91
CA ASP A 33 -3.34 6.13 -8.86
C ASP A 33 -2.82 4.77 -8.41
N ILE A 34 -2.49 3.92 -9.37
CA ILE A 34 -1.83 2.63 -9.15
C ILE A 34 -0.81 2.39 -10.24
N GLY A 35 0.29 1.73 -9.87
CA GLY A 35 1.26 1.26 -10.84
C GLY A 35 1.94 0.00 -10.33
N TYR A 36 2.49 -0.75 -11.27
CA TYR A 36 3.28 -1.93 -10.95
C TYR A 36 4.37 -2.14 -12.00
N PHE A 37 5.36 -2.92 -11.60
CA PHE A 37 6.46 -3.38 -12.41
C PHE A 37 6.78 -4.83 -12.03
N GLU A 38 7.08 -5.65 -13.02
CA GLU A 38 7.52 -7.03 -12.82
C GLU A 38 9.03 -7.11 -13.11
N PRO A 39 9.91 -6.94 -12.09
CA PRO A 39 11.35 -6.98 -12.29
C PRO A 39 11.88 -8.35 -12.75
N ARG A 40 11.15 -9.41 -12.42
CA ARG A 40 11.42 -10.79 -12.83
C ARG A 40 10.16 -11.64 -12.68
N PRO A 41 10.06 -12.79 -13.38
CA PRO A 41 8.97 -13.73 -13.18
C PRO A 41 8.76 -14.06 -11.71
N GLY A 42 7.54 -13.82 -11.23
CA GLY A 42 7.16 -14.10 -9.83
C GLY A 42 7.60 -13.04 -8.81
N ALA A 43 8.01 -11.85 -9.23
CA ALA A 43 8.21 -10.71 -8.35
C ALA A 43 7.46 -9.50 -8.90
N ILE A 44 6.63 -8.87 -8.08
CA ILE A 44 5.85 -7.68 -8.45
C ILE A 44 6.20 -6.56 -7.48
N GLU A 45 6.61 -5.43 -8.02
CA GLU A 45 6.71 -4.17 -7.27
C GLU A 45 5.52 -3.31 -7.64
N ALA A 46 4.73 -2.89 -6.65
CA ALA A 46 3.51 -2.14 -6.88
C ALA A 46 3.42 -0.95 -5.95
N PHE A 47 2.66 0.06 -6.37
CA PHE A 47 2.28 1.17 -5.51
C PHE A 47 0.80 1.52 -5.68
N ALA A 48 0.25 2.15 -4.65
CA ALA A 48 -1.05 2.79 -4.67
C ALA A 48 -0.96 4.17 -4.04
N ARG A 49 -1.59 5.17 -4.67
CA ARG A 49 -1.84 6.49 -4.08
C ARG A 49 -3.28 6.58 -3.64
N ILE A 50 -3.50 6.89 -2.37
CA ILE A 50 -4.81 6.93 -1.71
C ILE A 50 -5.04 8.37 -1.26
N GLY A 51 -6.08 8.99 -1.82
CA GLY A 51 -6.52 10.33 -1.44
C GLY A 51 -7.63 10.28 -0.40
N ALA A 52 -7.65 11.22 0.53
CA ALA A 52 -8.75 11.43 1.48
C ALA A 52 -8.82 12.89 1.93
N GLY A 53 -9.83 13.61 1.43
CA GLY A 53 -9.85 15.08 1.50
C GLY A 53 -8.62 15.64 0.78
N ASP A 54 -7.92 16.55 1.44
CA ASP A 54 -6.69 17.18 0.92
C ASP A 54 -5.43 16.35 1.18
N GLN A 55 -5.56 15.19 1.85
CA GLN A 55 -4.42 14.32 2.13
C GLN A 55 -4.22 13.31 0.99
N LEU A 56 -2.97 13.21 0.52
CA LEU A 56 -2.54 12.14 -0.38
C LEU A 56 -1.50 11.28 0.34
N ARG A 57 -1.75 9.98 0.41
CA ARG A 57 -0.80 8.99 0.96
C ARG A 57 -0.44 7.98 -0.12
N ALA A 58 0.77 7.47 -0.07
CA ALA A 58 1.26 6.44 -0.99
C ALA A 58 1.68 5.21 -0.21
N MET A 59 1.48 4.04 -0.80
CA MET A 59 2.03 2.79 -0.32
C MET A 59 2.72 2.11 -1.48
N ALA A 60 3.96 1.71 -1.30
CA ALA A 60 4.69 0.84 -2.21
C ALA A 60 4.93 -0.50 -1.52
N PHE A 61 4.83 -1.60 -2.26
CA PHE A 61 5.05 -2.92 -1.71
C PHE A 61 5.59 -3.88 -2.76
N ARG A 62 6.33 -4.89 -2.30
CA ARG A 62 6.86 -5.95 -3.15
C ARG A 62 6.22 -7.28 -2.77
N LEU A 63 5.70 -7.96 -3.78
CA LEU A 63 5.21 -9.32 -3.67
C LEU A 63 6.19 -10.28 -4.35
N GLU A 64 6.51 -11.39 -3.70
CA GLU A 64 7.27 -12.48 -4.31
C GLU A 64 6.50 -13.80 -4.22
N LEU A 65 6.51 -14.55 -5.33
CA LEU A 65 5.97 -15.89 -5.44
C LEU A 65 7.01 -16.90 -4.92
N GLY A 66 6.72 -17.52 -3.78
CA GLY A 66 7.56 -18.57 -3.23
C GLY A 66 7.53 -19.86 -4.05
N GLN A 67 8.46 -20.76 -3.78
CA GLN A 67 8.51 -22.09 -4.41
C GLN A 67 7.25 -22.93 -4.14
N ASP A 68 6.54 -22.64 -3.04
CA ASP A 68 5.25 -23.23 -2.69
C ASP A 68 4.07 -22.60 -3.45
N LEU A 69 4.35 -21.79 -4.47
CA LEU A 69 3.38 -21.05 -5.28
C LEU A 69 2.49 -20.10 -4.46
N ARG A 70 3.02 -19.60 -3.33
CA ARG A 70 2.34 -18.60 -2.49
C ARG A 70 3.01 -17.24 -2.59
N TRP A 71 2.19 -16.23 -2.88
CA TRP A 71 2.60 -14.83 -2.81
C TRP A 71 2.82 -14.39 -1.37
N ARG A 72 3.91 -13.66 -1.15
CA ARG A 72 4.27 -13.05 0.13
C ARG A 72 4.64 -11.61 -0.09
N CYS A 73 4.22 -10.73 0.81
CA CYS A 73 4.74 -9.39 0.86
C CYS A 73 6.13 -9.45 1.49
N THR A 74 7.15 -8.92 0.81
CA THR A 74 8.55 -8.96 1.28
C THR A 74 9.10 -7.58 1.60
N ALA A 75 8.46 -6.51 1.11
CA ALA A 75 8.76 -5.13 1.47
C ALA A 75 7.49 -4.28 1.41
N VAL A 76 7.39 -3.30 2.31
CA VAL A 76 6.34 -2.26 2.28
C VAL A 76 6.96 -0.93 2.70
N GLU A 77 6.66 0.12 1.96
CA GLU A 77 6.99 1.51 2.28
C GLU A 77 5.73 2.38 2.24
N LEU A 78 5.61 3.30 3.19
CA LEU A 78 4.47 4.21 3.31
C LEU A 78 4.95 5.66 3.21
N GLY A 79 4.46 6.36 2.19
CA GLY A 79 4.69 7.78 1.96
C GLY A 79 3.46 8.62 2.33
N GLY A 80 3.69 9.83 2.82
CA GLY A 80 2.62 10.78 3.15
C GLY A 80 3.18 12.20 3.28
N PRO A 81 2.30 13.21 3.40
CA PRO A 81 2.75 14.60 3.47
C PRO A 81 3.65 14.76 4.70
N ARG A 82 4.90 15.15 4.49
CA ARG A 82 5.73 15.67 5.57
C ARG A 82 5.03 16.96 6.05
N PRO A 83 4.73 17.13 7.35
CA PRO A 83 4.16 18.40 7.80
C PRO A 83 5.08 19.54 7.34
N PRO A 84 4.53 20.69 6.90
CA PRO A 84 5.37 21.84 6.58
C PRO A 84 6.25 22.12 7.79
N ARG A 85 7.56 22.25 7.55
CA ARG A 85 8.47 22.75 8.59
C ARG A 85 7.89 24.10 9.01
N ALA A 86 7.49 24.24 10.27
CA ALA A 86 7.28 25.57 10.80
C ALA A 86 8.59 26.30 10.61
N GLU A 87 8.61 27.33 9.74
CA GLU A 87 9.67 28.32 9.78
C GLU A 87 9.66 28.86 11.20
N ALA A 88 10.70 28.52 11.94
CA ALA A 88 10.98 29.15 13.21
C ALA A 88 11.40 30.58 12.86
N ASP A 89 10.55 31.53 13.23
CA ASP A 89 10.90 32.94 13.34
C ASP A 89 11.75 33.14 14.60
#